data_AF-A0AAP6GD68-F1
#
_entry.id   AF-A0AAP6GD68-F1
#
_cell.length_a   1.000
_cell.length_b   1.000
_cell.length_c   1.000
_cell.angle_alpha   90.00
_cell.angle_beta   90.00
_cell.angle_gamma   90.00
#
_symmetry.space_group_name_H-M   'P 1'
#
loop_
_entity.id
_entity.type
_entity.pdbx_description
1 polymer ?
#
loop_
_entity_poly.entity_id
_entity_poly.type
_entity_poly.pdbx_seq_one_letter_code
_entity_poly.pdbx_strand_id
1 'polypeptide(L)'
;MKKLSIEEREELLRELLVKLHRGVIHEGDLLRKLRKEMLGMDQEGYASLIGISRRTLSAIERNTATPSMKTVDQVFRPFGLKMRLTPLNLGLQKQIADQLVDDEWE
;
A
#
# COMPACT_ATOMS: atom_id res chain seq x y z
N MET A 1 -14.23 4.07 -15.77
CA MET A 1 -12.86 3.49 -15.67
C MET A 1 -12.95 2.00 -15.93
N LYS A 2 -11.96 1.41 -16.62
CA LYS A 2 -11.87 -0.05 -16.82
C LYS A 2 -11.64 -0.72 -15.47
N LYS A 3 -12.44 -1.74 -15.13
CA LYS A 3 -12.23 -2.55 -13.92
C LYS A 3 -11.07 -3.50 -14.21
N LEU A 4 -9.99 -3.38 -13.45
CA LEU A 4 -8.84 -4.28 -13.56
C LEU A 4 -9.25 -5.73 -13.22
N SER A 5 -8.78 -6.68 -14.02
CA SER A 5 -8.77 -8.12 -13.74
C SER A 5 -7.96 -8.43 -12.47
N ILE A 6 -8.02 -9.68 -11.99
CA ILE A 6 -7.27 -10.10 -10.81
C ILE A 6 -5.77 -10.00 -11.10
N GLU A 7 -5.35 -10.50 -12.26
CA GLU A 7 -3.96 -10.50 -12.72
C GLU A 7 -3.43 -9.08 -12.90
N GLU A 8 -4.22 -8.18 -13.50
CA GLU A 8 -3.83 -6.76 -13.65
C GLU A 8 -3.69 -6.05 -12.28
N ARG A 9 -4.48 -6.45 -11.27
CA ARG A 9 -4.36 -5.90 -9.91
C ARG A 9 -3.09 -6.38 -9.23
N GLU A 10 -2.80 -7.67 -9.32
CA GLU A 10 -1.59 -8.25 -8.73
C GLU A 10 -0.33 -7.64 -9.34
N GLU A 11 -0.29 -7.49 -10.66
CA GLU A 11 0.85 -6.86 -11.33
C GLU A 11 1.00 -5.39 -10.93
N LEU A 12 -0.11 -4.63 -10.89
CA LEU A 12 -0.08 -3.24 -10.43
C LEU A 12 0.44 -3.14 -8.98
N LEU A 13 -0.04 -4.01 -8.09
CA LEU A 13 0.40 -4.03 -6.69
C LEU A 13 1.90 -4.27 -6.60
N ARG A 14 2.38 -5.30 -7.31
CA ARG A 14 3.78 -5.69 -7.37
C ARG A 14 4.66 -4.55 -7.89
N GLU A 15 4.27 -3.95 -9.01
CA GLU A 15 5.01 -2.83 -9.62
C GLU A 15 5.16 -1.66 -8.64
N LEU A 16 4.07 -1.28 -7.97
CA LEU A 16 4.08 -0.14 -7.05
C LEU A 16 4.86 -0.43 -5.77
N LEU A 17 4.76 -1.64 -5.22
CA LEU A 17 5.55 -2.03 -4.05
C LEU A 17 7.05 -2.05 -4.37
N VAL A 18 7.46 -2.51 -5.55
CA VAL A 18 8.86 -2.44 -5.99
C VAL A 18 9.33 -0.98 -6.09
N LYS A 19 8.51 -0.09 -6.65
CA LYS A 19 8.82 1.35 -6.71
C LYS A 19 8.95 1.98 -5.33
N LEU A 20 8.06 1.62 -4.39
CA LEU A 20 8.13 2.08 -3.00
C LEU A 20 9.43 1.63 -2.33
N HIS A 21 9.77 0.34 -2.42
CA HIS A 21 10.99 -0.20 -1.80
C HIS A 21 12.29 0.35 -2.40
N ARG A 22 12.25 0.79 -3.66
CA ARG A 22 13.38 1.49 -4.31
C ARG A 22 13.44 2.98 -4.00
N GLY A 23 12.50 3.52 -3.21
CA GLY A 23 12.41 4.95 -2.90
C GLY A 23 12.01 5.82 -4.10
N VAL A 24 11.41 5.22 -5.14
CA VAL A 24 10.97 5.94 -6.35
C VAL A 24 9.64 6.68 -6.10
N ILE A 25 8.82 6.17 -5.20
CA ILE A 25 7.56 6.75 -4.75
C ILE A 25 7.47 6.68 -3.23
N HIS A 26 6.62 7.53 -2.63
CA HIS A 26 6.29 7.44 -1.22
C HIS A 26 4.95 6.71 -0.99
N GLU A 27 4.63 6.44 0.26
CA GLU A 27 3.42 5.74 0.69
C GLU A 27 2.16 6.49 0.24
N GLY A 28 2.17 7.82 0.25
CA GLY A 28 1.05 8.63 -0.23
C GLY A 28 0.76 8.42 -1.72
N ASP A 29 1.81 8.30 -2.54
CA ASP A 29 1.70 8.04 -3.98
C ASP A 29 1.16 6.63 -4.26
N LEU A 30 1.65 5.64 -3.51
CA LEU A 30 1.14 4.27 -3.54
C LEU A 30 -0.36 4.27 -3.21
N LEU A 31 -0.75 4.86 -2.08
CA LEU A 31 -2.15 4.91 -1.63
C LEU A 31 -3.07 5.55 -2.69
N ARG A 32 -2.64 6.69 -3.24
CA ARG A 32 -3.40 7.40 -4.27
C ARG A 32 -3.59 6.55 -5.53
N LYS A 33 -2.55 5.86 -5.98
CA LYS A 33 -2.61 4.98 -7.16
C LYS A 33 -3.51 3.78 -6.92
N LEU A 34 -3.34 3.08 -5.80
CA LEU A 34 -4.19 1.93 -5.46
C LEU A 34 -5.66 2.34 -5.37
N ARG A 35 -5.98 3.44 -4.67
CA ARG A 35 -7.36 3.94 -4.58
C ARG A 35 -7.98 4.21 -5.94
N LYS A 36 -7.26 4.90 -6.83
CA LYS A 36 -7.78 5.27 -8.15
C LYS A 36 -7.90 4.07 -9.07
N GLU A 37 -6.84 3.29 -9.22
CA GLU A 37 -6.75 2.26 -10.25
C GLU A 37 -7.43 0.94 -9.81
N MET A 38 -7.34 0.57 -8.53
CA MET A 38 -7.97 -0.68 -8.04
C MET A 38 -9.42 -0.48 -7.59
N LEU A 39 -9.73 0.62 -6.90
CA LEU A 39 -11.08 0.83 -6.34
C LEU A 39 -11.92 1.76 -7.20
N GLY A 40 -11.32 2.57 -8.09
CA GLY A 40 -12.05 3.56 -8.88
C GLY A 40 -12.70 4.64 -8.00
N MET A 41 -12.23 4.83 -6.77
CA MET A 41 -12.83 5.73 -5.80
C MET A 41 -12.19 7.11 -5.85
N ASP A 42 -13.00 8.15 -5.64
CA ASP A 42 -12.48 9.47 -5.31
C ASP A 42 -12.01 9.53 -3.84
N GLN A 43 -11.48 10.68 -3.43
CA GLN A 43 -10.99 10.84 -2.06
C GLN A 43 -12.12 10.82 -1.02
N GLU A 44 -13.30 11.32 -1.37
CA GLU A 44 -14.42 11.40 -0.43
C GLU A 44 -14.92 10.00 -0.11
N GLY A 45 -15.27 9.23 -1.15
CA GLY A 45 -15.77 7.88 -1.01
C GLY A 45 -14.78 6.95 -0.33
N TYR A 46 -13.49 7.06 -0.63
CA TYR A 46 -12.49 6.25 0.05
C TYR A 46 -12.29 6.68 1.52
N ALA A 47 -12.27 7.98 1.80
CA ALA A 47 -12.15 8.46 3.18
C ALA A 47 -13.34 8.02 4.04
N SER A 48 -14.56 8.07 3.50
CA SER A 48 -15.77 7.54 4.15
C SER A 48 -15.68 6.04 4.38
N LEU A 49 -15.23 5.26 3.39
CA LEU A 49 -15.05 3.81 3.53
C LEU A 49 -14.08 3.46 4.66
N ILE A 50 -12.96 4.18 4.73
CA ILE A 50 -11.92 3.95 5.73
C ILE A 50 -12.34 4.48 7.11
N GLY A 51 -13.21 5.49 7.18
CA GLY A 51 -13.58 6.15 8.42
C GLY A 51 -12.57 7.23 8.85
N ILE A 52 -12.03 7.98 7.89
CA ILE A 52 -11.18 9.17 8.15
C ILE A 52 -11.72 10.38 7.39
N SER A 53 -11.24 11.58 7.73
CA SER A 53 -11.63 12.77 6.96
C SER A 53 -10.98 12.78 5.57
N ARG A 54 -11.69 13.31 4.56
CA ARG A 54 -11.12 13.57 3.22
C ARG A 54 -9.85 14.40 3.28
N ARG A 55 -9.80 15.39 4.19
CA ARG A 55 -8.61 16.23 4.44
C ARG A 55 -7.42 15.39 4.89
N THR A 56 -7.63 14.45 5.82
CA THR A 56 -6.60 13.53 6.30
C THR A 56 -6.10 12.65 5.17
N LEU A 57 -6.99 11.98 4.44
CA LEU A 57 -6.60 11.15 3.29
C LEU A 57 -5.79 11.97 2.28
N SER A 58 -6.28 13.17 1.93
CA SER A 58 -5.60 14.04 0.98
C SER A 58 -4.24 14.53 1.46
N ALA A 59 -4.03 14.70 2.76
CA ALA A 59 -2.73 15.08 3.31
C ALA A 59 -1.74 13.90 3.28
N ILE A 60 -2.22 12.68 3.55
CA ILE A 60 -1.44 11.44 3.40
C ILE A 60 -1.02 11.26 1.93
N GLU A 61 -1.97 11.36 0.99
CA GLU A 61 -1.69 11.18 -0.44
C GLU A 61 -0.78 12.23 -1.07
N ARG A 62 -0.64 13.40 -0.43
CA ARG A 62 0.31 14.45 -0.85
C ARG A 62 1.65 14.36 -0.10
N ASN A 63 1.82 13.38 0.78
CA ASN A 63 2.99 13.26 1.65
C ASN A 63 3.21 14.52 2.53
N THR A 64 2.14 15.23 2.89
CA THR A 64 2.19 16.47 3.70
C THR A 64 1.81 16.25 5.17
N ALA A 65 1.52 15.02 5.56
CA ALA A 65 1.19 14.65 6.93
C ALA A 65 2.03 13.46 7.37
N THR A 66 2.30 13.36 8.68
CA THR A 66 2.92 12.20 9.31
C THR A 66 1.83 11.40 10.04
N PRO A 67 1.11 10.49 9.35
CA PRO A 67 0.07 9.68 9.97
C PRO A 67 0.66 8.75 11.05
N SER A 68 -0.16 8.42 12.05
CA SER A 68 0.19 7.35 13.00
C SER A 68 0.30 6.00 12.27
N MET A 69 1.08 5.05 12.80
CA MET A 69 1.12 3.68 12.27
C MET A 69 -0.28 3.07 12.13
N LYS A 70 -1.15 3.28 13.12
CA LYS A 70 -2.55 2.84 13.08
C LYS A 70 -3.30 3.40 11.88
N THR A 71 -3.10 4.68 11.57
CA THR A 71 -3.73 5.33 10.41
C THR A 71 -3.18 4.76 9.10
N VAL A 72 -1.87 4.50 9.02
CA VAL A 72 -1.26 3.86 7.84
C VAL A 72 -1.84 2.47 7.63
N ASP A 73 -1.90 1.63 8.66
CA ASP A 73 -2.53 0.31 8.57
C ASP A 73 -3.99 0.41 8.12
N GLN A 74 -4.74 1.36 8.69
CA GLN A 74 -6.15 1.56 8.37
C GLN A 74 -6.37 1.91 6.89
N VAL A 75 -5.57 2.81 6.30
CA VAL A 75 -5.73 3.23 4.90
C VAL A 75 -5.23 2.19 3.91
N PHE A 76 -4.39 1.24 4.32
CA PHE A 76 -3.83 0.20 3.46
C PHE A 76 -4.52 -1.16 3.57
N ARG A 77 -5.28 -1.39 4.65
CA ARG A 77 -6.00 -2.65 4.92
C ARG A 77 -6.90 -3.13 3.77
N PRO A 78 -7.66 -2.30 3.04
CA PRO A 78 -8.49 -2.78 1.92
C PRO A 78 -7.69 -3.37 0.76
N PHE A 79 -6.38 -3.10 0.68
CA PHE A 79 -5.47 -3.64 -0.32
C PHE A 79 -4.70 -4.87 0.16
N GLY A 80 -5.04 -5.41 1.34
CA GLY A 80 -4.28 -6.51 1.96
C GLY A 80 -2.90 -6.08 2.47
N LEU A 81 -2.64 -4.78 2.58
CA LEU A 81 -1.37 -4.22 3.02
C LEU A 81 -1.44 -3.77 4.49
N LYS A 82 -0.33 -3.93 5.21
CA LYS A 82 -0.13 -3.42 6.57
C LYS A 82 1.32 -2.98 6.74
N MET A 83 1.57 -2.03 7.62
CA MET A 83 2.93 -1.65 8.00
C MET A 83 3.61 -2.79 8.75
N ARG A 84 4.89 -3.00 8.43
CA ARG A 84 5.80 -3.89 9.14
C ARG A 84 7.19 -3.30 9.18
N LEU A 85 7.97 -3.73 10.17
CA LEU A 85 9.41 -3.53 10.17
C LEU A 85 10.06 -4.50 9.18
N THR A 86 11.05 -4.02 8.45
CA THR A 86 11.85 -4.81 7.50
C THR A 86 13.32 -4.35 7.57
N PRO A 87 14.31 -5.23 7.35
CA PRO A 87 15.71 -4.83 7.30
C PRO A 87 15.95 -3.77 6.22
N LEU A 88 16.91 -2.87 6.41
CA LEU A 88 17.32 -1.94 5.34
C LEU A 88 18.19 -2.61 4.27
N ASN A 89 18.85 -3.73 4.62
CA ASN A 89 19.69 -4.48 3.71
C ASN A 89 18.82 -5.42 2.84
N LEU A 90 18.79 -5.18 1.52
CA LEU A 90 17.99 -5.98 0.57
C LEU A 90 18.39 -7.46 0.52
N GLY A 91 19.66 -7.79 0.75
CA GLY A 91 20.11 -9.18 0.84
C GLY A 91 19.50 -9.90 2.04
N LEU A 92 19.48 -9.26 3.20
CA LEU A 92 18.83 -9.78 4.40
C LEU A 92 17.30 -9.81 4.23
N GLN A 93 16.70 -8.81 3.58
CA GLN A 93 15.27 -8.85 3.24
C GLN A 93 14.94 -10.09 2.40
N LYS A 94 15.74 -10.39 1.37
CA LYS A 94 15.58 -11.59 0.54
C LYS A 94 15.71 -12.87 1.35
N GLN A 95 16.74 -12.97 2.19
CA GLN A 95 16.96 -14.15 3.05
C GLN A 95 15.77 -14.41 3.97
N ILE A 96 15.22 -13.37 4.61
CA ILE A 96 14.03 -13.49 5.46
C ILE A 96 12.81 -13.87 4.61
N ALA A 97 12.62 -13.26 3.44
CA ALA A 97 11.49 -13.57 2.58
C ALA A 97 11.49 -15.03 2.11
N ASP A 98 12.66 -15.56 1.72
CA ASP A 98 12.80 -16.97 1.31
C ASP A 98 12.44 -17.91 2.49
N GLN A 99 12.90 -17.61 3.71
CA GLN A 99 12.58 -18.40 4.91
C GLN A 99 11.10 -18.36 5.30
N LEU A 100 10.42 -17.23 5.09
CA LEU A 100 8.99 -17.10 5.41
C LEU A 100 8.08 -17.88 4.44
N VAL A 101 8.55 -18.16 3.22
CA VAL A 101 7.79 -18.92 2.21
C VAL A 101 7.92 -20.42 2.45
N ASP A 102 9.02 -20.86 3.06
CA ASP A 102 9.28 -22.26 3.36
C ASP A 102 8.53 -22.78 4.62
N ASP A 103 7.97 -21.88 5.45
CA ASP A 103 7.35 -22.20 6.75
C ASP A 103 5.83 -22.47 6.71
N GLU A 104 5.19 -22.51 5.53
CA GLU A 104 3.80 -22.97 5.40
C GLU A 104 3.74 -24.24 4.55
N TRP A 105 3.81 -25.42 5.18
CA TRP A 105 3.00 -26.65 5.00
C TRP A 105 3.61 -27.80 5.84
N GLU A 106 3.41 -27.76 7.17
CA GLU A 106 3.25 -28.96 8.02
C GLU A 106 1.89 -28.89 8.74
#